data_AF-A0A6A0HW44-F1
#
_entry.id   AF-A0A6A0HW44-F1
#
_cell.length_a   1.000
_cell.length_b   1.000
_cell.length_c   1.000
_cell.angle_alpha   90.00
_cell.angle_beta   90.00
_cell.angle_gamma   90.00
#
_symmetry.space_group_name_H-M   'P 1'
#
loop_
_entity.id
_entity.type
_entity.pdbx_description
1 polymer ?
#
loop_
_entity_poly.entity_id
_entity_poly.type
_entity_poly.pdbx_seq_one_letter_code
_entity_poly.pdbx_strand_id
1 'polypeptide(L)'
;MIQFLGTIGFGLVWGWLLGFFVARRPSTQPFLNFLAAAAATILAAFVPLIFVNLRAVIAFVLAMALTFFIHYLWRTEQRKRAAVATH
;
A
#
# COMPACT_ATOMS: atom_id res chain seq x y z
N MET A 1 -12.05 0.02 -20.84
CA MET A 1 -10.62 0.41 -20.84
C MET A 1 -10.29 1.45 -19.77
N ILE A 2 -10.97 2.60 -19.73
CA ILE A 2 -10.75 3.67 -18.73
C ILE A 2 -10.92 3.18 -17.27
N GLN A 3 -11.97 2.43 -16.97
CA GLN A 3 -12.22 1.88 -15.62
C GLN A 3 -11.11 0.93 -15.14
N PHE A 4 -10.48 0.20 -16.07
CA PHE A 4 -9.36 -0.69 -15.77
C PHE A 4 -8.10 0.09 -15.42
N LEU A 5 -7.75 1.12 -16.20
CA LEU A 5 -6.64 2.03 -15.86
C LEU A 5 -6.90 2.77 -14.55
N GLY A 6 -8.13 3.22 -14.30
CA GLY A 6 -8.52 3.84 -13.03
C GLY A 6 -8.30 2.91 -11.83
N THR A 7 -8.55 1.61 -12.00
CA THR A 7 -8.31 0.60 -10.97
C THR A 7 -6.81 0.44 -10.65
N ILE A 8 -5.96 0.48 -11.69
CA ILE A 8 -4.50 0.46 -11.51
C ILE A 8 -4.06 1.72 -10.74
N GLY A 9 -4.50 2.90 -11.18
CA GLY A 9 -4.18 4.18 -10.52
C GLY A 9 -4.64 4.20 -9.05
N PHE A 10 -5.84 3.71 -8.78
CA PHE A 10 -6.35 3.54 -7.42
C PHE A 10 -5.45 2.60 -6.59
N GLY A 11 -5.02 1.47 -7.15
CA GLY A 11 -4.08 0.55 -6.50
C GLY A 11 -2.76 1.22 -6.14
N LEU A 12 -2.18 2.00 -7.07
CA LEU A 12 -0.94 2.75 -6.83
C LEU A 12 -1.10 3.72 -5.64
N VAL A 13 -2.13 4.57 -5.67
CA VAL A 13 -2.38 5.56 -4.61
C VAL A 13 -2.65 4.87 -3.27
N TRP A 14 -3.41 3.77 -3.27
CA TRP A 14 -3.70 3.01 -2.06
C TRP A 14 -2.44 2.37 -1.46
N GLY A 15 -1.60 1.75 -2.29
CA GLY A 15 -0.33 1.16 -1.86
C GLY A 15 0.63 2.20 -1.26
N TRP A 16 0.65 3.41 -1.82
CA TRP A 16 1.39 4.54 -1.27
C TRP A 16 0.89 4.96 0.12
N LEU A 17 -0.43 5.12 0.30
CA LEU A 17 -1.05 5.46 1.58
C LEU A 17 -0.73 4.43 2.65
N LEU A 18 -0.83 3.15 2.33
CA LEU A 18 -0.48 2.07 3.26
C LEU A 18 0.99 2.17 3.69
N GLY A 19 1.92 2.38 2.76
CA GLY A 19 3.34 2.56 3.07
C GLY A 19 3.59 3.76 3.99
N PHE A 20 2.86 4.86 3.79
CA PHE A 20 2.95 6.05 4.63
C PHE A 20 2.43 5.80 6.06
N PHE A 21 1.25 5.19 6.21
CA PHE A 21 0.63 4.97 7.51
C PHE A 21 1.36 3.90 8.34
N VAL A 22 1.76 2.79 7.71
CA VAL A 22 2.52 1.72 8.37
C VAL A 22 3.89 2.25 8.82
N ALA A 23 4.55 3.09 8.02
CA ALA A 23 5.85 3.65 8.36
C ALA A 23 5.81 4.84 9.34
N ARG A 24 4.65 5.45 9.63
CA ARG A 24 4.55 6.58 10.57
C ARG A 24 4.31 6.18 12.01
N ARG A 25 3.72 5.00 12.27
CA ARG A 25 3.42 4.59 13.64
C ARG A 25 4.68 3.99 14.31
N PRO A 26 5.24 4.63 15.36
CA PRO A 26 6.23 3.97 16.20
C PRO A 26 5.55 2.73 16.81
N SER A 27 6.00 1.57 16.36
CA SER A 27 5.26 0.33 16.52
C SER A 27 5.45 -0.24 17.92
N THR A 28 4.59 0.15 18.87
CA THR A 28 4.37 -0.62 20.09
C THR A 28 3.61 -1.93 19.80
N GLN A 29 2.87 -2.01 18.67
CA GLN A 29 2.08 -3.18 18.28
C GLN A 29 2.05 -3.40 16.75
N PRO A 30 3.06 -4.06 16.16
CA PRO A 30 3.19 -4.20 14.70
C PRO A 30 2.07 -5.03 14.07
N PHE A 31 1.56 -6.02 14.81
CA PHE A 31 0.49 -6.91 14.35
C PHE A 31 -0.83 -6.18 14.10
N LEU A 32 -1.24 -5.27 14.99
CA LEU A 32 -2.49 -4.52 14.82
C LEU A 32 -2.44 -3.58 13.62
N ASN A 33 -1.29 -2.96 13.35
CA ASN A 33 -1.13 -2.11 12.17
C ASN A 33 -1.24 -2.93 10.87
N PHE A 34 -0.70 -4.15 10.87
CA PHE A 34 -0.85 -5.06 9.73
C PHE A 34 -2.30 -5.51 9.55
N LEU A 35 -3.00 -5.87 10.63
CA LEU A 35 -4.40 -6.27 10.58
C LEU A 35 -5.30 -5.13 10.09
N ALA A 36 -5.06 -3.90 10.56
CA ALA A 36 -5.79 -2.72 10.11
C ALA A 36 -5.53 -2.43 8.62
N ALA A 37 -4.28 -2.55 8.15
CA ALA A 37 -3.94 -2.39 6.74
C ALA A 37 -4.59 -3.47 5.86
N ALA A 38 -4.60 -4.72 6.32
CA ALA A 38 -5.27 -5.83 5.64
C ALA A 38 -6.78 -5.60 5.54
N ALA A 39 -7.43 -5.22 6.64
CA ALA A 39 -8.86 -4.90 6.65
C ALA A 39 -9.20 -3.73 5.71
N ALA A 40 -8.41 -2.65 5.75
CA ALA A 40 -8.58 -1.51 4.86
C ALA A 40 -8.40 -1.89 3.37
N THR A 41 -7.46 -2.78 3.09
CA THR A 41 -7.22 -3.30 1.72
C THR A 41 -8.38 -4.18 1.24
N ILE A 42 -8.92 -5.04 2.10
CA ILE A 42 -10.09 -5.85 1.78
C ILE A 42 -11.27 -4.95 1.43
N LEU A 43 -11.53 -3.91 2.23
CA LEU A 43 -12.57 -2.93 1.95
C LEU A 43 -12.34 -2.19 0.62
N ALA A 44 -11.11 -1.76 0.35
CA ALA A 44 -10.76 -1.10 -0.91
C ALA A 44 -10.92 -2.02 -2.14
N ALA A 45 -10.64 -3.32 -2.01
CA ALA A 45 -10.75 -4.29 -3.09
C ALA A 45 -12.21 -4.53 -3.56
N PHE A 46 -13.20 -4.23 -2.72
CA PHE A 46 -14.62 -4.28 -3.13
C PHE A 46 -14.95 -3.26 -4.23
N VAL A 47 -14.23 -2.13 -4.31
CA VAL A 47 -14.47 -1.12 -5.34
C VAL A 47 -14.27 -1.70 -6.75
N PRO A 48 -13.10 -2.21 -7.14
CA PRO A 48 -12.93 -2.81 -8.46
C PRO A 48 -13.74 -4.10 -8.67
N LEU A 49 -14.08 -4.83 -7.59
CA LEU A 49 -14.91 -6.02 -7.67
C LEU A 49 -16.35 -5.69 -8.08
N ILE A 50 -16.94 -4.65 -7.48
CA ILE A 50 -18.33 -4.23 -7.73
C ILE A 50 -18.44 -3.50 -9.07
N PHE A 51 -17.49 -2.62 -9.40
CA PHE A 51 -17.62 -1.70 -10.52
C PHE A 51 -16.96 -2.17 -11.83
N VAL A 52 -16.12 -3.22 -11.79
CA VAL A 52 -15.35 -3.66 -12.97
C VAL A 52 -15.41 -5.17 -13.17
N ASN A 53 -14.54 -5.94 -12.51
CA ASN A 53 -14.47 -7.40 -12.56
C ASN A 53 -13.29 -7.93 -11.71
N LEU A 54 -13.20 -9.26 -11.58
CA LEU A 54 -12.11 -9.94 -10.87
C LEU A 54 -10.72 -9.64 -11.44
N ARG A 55 -10.59 -9.48 -12.77
CA ARG A 55 -9.29 -9.13 -13.40
C ARG A 55 -8.78 -7.76 -12.94
N ALA A 56 -9.68 -6.80 -12.76
CA ALA A 56 -9.35 -5.48 -12.24
C ALA A 56 -8.92 -5.55 -10.76
N VAL A 57 -9.53 -6.42 -9.96
CA VAL A 57 -9.09 -6.67 -8.57
C VAL A 57 -7.66 -7.19 -8.53
N ILE A 58 -7.31 -8.14 -9.42
CA ILE A 58 -5.94 -8.66 -9.52
C ILE A 58 -4.96 -7.51 -9.87
N ALA A 59 -5.31 -6.68 -10.87
CA ALA A 59 -4.49 -5.53 -11.25
C ALA A 59 -4.35 -4.51 -10.11
N PHE A 60 -5.41 -4.23 -9.35
CA PHE A 60 -5.39 -3.40 -8.16
C PHE A 60 -4.41 -3.93 -7.11
N VAL A 61 -4.53 -5.21 -6.75
CA VAL A 61 -3.68 -5.85 -5.74
C VAL A 61 -2.21 -5.82 -6.16
N LEU A 62 -1.91 -6.10 -7.43
CA LEU A 62 -0.54 -6.05 -7.95
C LEU A 62 0.04 -4.64 -7.92
N ALA A 63 -0.72 -3.64 -8.39
CA ALA A 63 -0.29 -2.23 -8.40
C ALA A 63 -0.07 -1.69 -6.97
N MET A 64 -0.99 -2.04 -6.07
CA MET A 64 -0.91 -1.69 -4.65
C MET A 64 0.30 -2.34 -3.99
N ALA A 65 0.51 -3.65 -4.16
CA ALA A 65 1.65 -4.36 -3.60
C ALA A 65 2.97 -3.74 -4.09
N LEU A 66 3.11 -3.53 -5.41
CA LEU A 66 4.29 -2.91 -6.00
C LEU A 66 4.59 -1.55 -5.37
N THR A 67 3.59 -0.67 -5.28
CA THR A 67 3.78 0.68 -4.74
C THR A 67 4.08 0.66 -3.25
N PHE A 68 3.43 -0.22 -2.50
CA PHE A 68 3.70 -0.43 -1.09
C PHE A 68 5.15 -0.87 -0.86
N PHE A 69 5.63 -1.87 -1.62
CA PHE A 69 7.01 -2.38 -1.51
C PHE A 69 8.04 -1.29 -1.81
N ILE A 70 7.85 -0.54 -2.90
CA ILE A 70 8.77 0.55 -3.28
C ILE A 70 8.88 1.57 -2.14
N HIS A 71 7.74 2.02 -1.60
CA HIS A 71 7.74 3.02 -0.53
C HIS A 71 8.26 2.47 0.79
N TYR A 72 7.95 1.22 1.12
CA TYR A 72 8.49 0.56 2.29
C TYR A 72 10.02 0.50 2.22
N LEU A 73 10.57 -0.02 1.12
CA LEU A 73 12.03 -0.11 0.91
C LEU A 73 12.69 1.26 0.95
N TRP A 74 12.15 2.24 0.21
CA TRP A 74 12.64 3.61 0.24
C TRP A 74 12.71 4.14 1.68
N ARG A 75 11.65 3.97 2.47
CA ARG A 75 11.60 4.49 3.84
C ARG A 75 12.57 3.75 4.76
N THR A 76 12.75 2.45 4.59
CA THR A 76 13.76 1.70 5.35
C THR A 76 15.17 2.22 5.05
N GLU A 77 15.46 2.51 3.77
CA GLU A 77 16.75 3.04 3.34
C GLU A 77 16.99 4.45 3.90
N GLN A 78 15.97 5.33 3.86
CA GLN A 78 16.07 6.67 4.44
C GLN A 78 16.34 6.64 5.94
N ARG A 79 15.74 5.70 6.68
CA ARG A 79 16.00 5.52 8.11
C ARG A 79 17.44 5.06 8.38
N LYS A 80 17.95 4.13 7.57
CA LYS A 80 19.35 3.67 7.66
C LYS A 80 20.32 4.84 7.42
N ARG A 81 20.09 5.63 6.38
CA ARG A 81 20.90 6.82 6.05
C ARG A 81 20.85 7.88 7.15
N ALA A 82 19.67 8.14 7.70
CA ALA A 82 19.50 9.09 8.80
C ALA A 82 20.25 8.66 10.06
N ALA A 83 20.21 7.36 10.41
CA ALA A 83 20.95 6.84 11.56
C ALA A 83 22.47 6.94 11.39
N VAL A 84 22.99 6.69 10.18
CA VAL A 84 24.41 6.83 9.87
C VAL A 84 24.86 8.30 9.93
N ALA A 85 24.04 9.24 9.46
CA ALA A 85 24.40 10.67 9.45
C ALA A 85 24.40 11.35 10.83
N THR A 86 23.81 10.71 11.85
CA THR A 86 23.78 11.20 13.24
C THR A 86 24.94 10.69 14.10
N HIS A 87 25.80 9.82 13.56
CA HIS A 87 27.04 9.34 14.19
C HIS A 87 28.26 10.04 13.59
#